data_AF-A0A922ES73-F1
#
_entry.id   AF-A0A922ES73-F1
#
_cell.length_a   1.000
_cell.length_b   1.000
_cell.length_c   1.000
_cell.angle_alpha   90.00
_cell.angle_beta   90.00
_cell.angle_gamma   90.00
#
_symmetry.space_group_name_H-M   'P 1'
#
loop_
_entity.id
_entity.type
_entity.pdbx_description
1 polymer ?
#
loop_
_entity_poly.entity_id
_entity_poly.type
_entity_poly.pdbx_seq_one_letter_code
_entity_poly.pdbx_strand_id
1 'polypeptide(L)'
;MTVTLNAYNVVAARCAAEYLDMSEDVDRGNLIFKIEVFLNSSIFRSWKDSIIVLQTTKSLLPWSEDLKILGRCIDSIASKTSVDPANISWSYTYNRKLADPDRIVEDGVKFPEKMESIPKDWWVEDICELDIDLYKRVMIAVKSKGRMDGTVIGEALKTYAVRWLPDSVDALISDAHTWRNKSLVETIICLLPSDKGVGCSSTFLLKLLKVAILVGADESSRENLINRISLKLHEASLKDLLIPARSPQSTVYDVELVQCILKQFLMHEKFNRDVDVEKNEKGAENFVLELGSLLNVGRLIDGYVAEIARDRNLSLSSFIDLAQMIPGSARPIHDGLYKAIDIYLKEHPSLTKVERKKICGLMDVKKLTMDASMHAAQNERLPLRTVVQVLFFEQVRTSAGVRPINNNSCDTSRSTTNTTDEECEKTEAAENSRTLNRQMCKMRIKDEEFRNNGKLAKKGSKNSRSGMQLLPSRSRRIFDKLWAVGKGHGDNKSSDTSGSSQSPTSMVPGDTKSSGSSSRHRRHSIS
;
A
#
# COMPACT_ATOMS: atom_id res chain seq x y z
N MET A 1 -22.27 -42.60 -30.06
CA MET A 1 -21.41 -41.88 -29.10
C MET A 1 -22.19 -40.71 -28.57
N THR A 2 -22.42 -40.60 -27.26
CA THR A 2 -23.12 -39.47 -26.63
C THR A 2 -22.08 -38.47 -26.13
N VAL A 3 -22.26 -37.19 -26.45
CA VAL A 3 -21.38 -36.10 -25.99
C VAL A 3 -22.18 -35.20 -25.05
N THR A 4 -21.74 -35.11 -23.79
CA THR A 4 -22.37 -34.25 -22.79
C THR A 4 -21.70 -32.87 -22.81
N LEU A 5 -22.47 -31.81 -23.04
CA LEU A 5 -21.98 -30.44 -23.00
C LEU A 5 -21.91 -29.91 -21.57
N ASN A 6 -20.82 -29.22 -21.26
CA ASN A 6 -20.57 -28.58 -19.97
C ASN A 6 -19.69 -27.33 -20.15
N ALA A 7 -19.40 -26.62 -19.05
CA ALA A 7 -18.60 -25.39 -19.09
C ALA A 7 -17.18 -25.57 -19.66
N TYR A 8 -16.60 -26.76 -19.61
CA TYR A 8 -15.23 -27.01 -20.07
C TYR A 8 -15.13 -27.26 -21.58
N ASN A 9 -16.19 -27.76 -22.21
CA ASN A 9 -16.17 -28.17 -23.62
C ASN A 9 -17.11 -27.38 -24.54
N VAL A 10 -18.04 -26.57 -23.98
CA VAL A 10 -19.06 -25.86 -24.75
C VAL A 10 -18.48 -24.87 -25.76
N VAL A 11 -17.36 -24.21 -25.46
CA VAL A 11 -16.73 -23.24 -26.39
C VAL A 11 -16.16 -23.97 -27.61
N ALA A 12 -15.45 -25.08 -27.39
CA ALA A 12 -14.92 -25.90 -28.47
C ALA A 12 -16.05 -26.46 -29.34
N ALA A 13 -17.12 -26.97 -28.71
CA ALA A 13 -18.30 -27.44 -29.43
C ALA A 13 -18.97 -26.32 -30.24
N ARG A 14 -19.08 -25.10 -29.69
CA ARG A 14 -19.67 -23.95 -30.39
C ARG A 14 -18.83 -23.53 -31.58
N CYS A 15 -17.50 -23.52 -31.45
CA CYS A 15 -16.58 -23.22 -32.54
C CYS A 15 -16.66 -24.30 -33.63
N ALA A 16 -16.59 -25.58 -33.27
CA ALA A 16 -16.71 -26.68 -34.23
C ALA A 16 -18.05 -26.66 -34.98
N ALA A 17 -19.14 -26.36 -34.27
CA ALA A 17 -20.47 -26.24 -34.89
C ALA A 17 -20.54 -25.08 -35.90
N GLU A 18 -19.87 -23.96 -35.63
CA GLU A 18 -19.74 -22.85 -36.59
C GLU A 18 -18.93 -23.28 -37.83
N TYR A 19 -17.78 -23.91 -37.62
CA TYR A 19 -16.90 -24.34 -38.72
C TYR A 19 -17.60 -25.31 -39.68
N LEU A 20 -18.50 -26.12 -39.15
CA LEU A 20 -19.25 -27.13 -39.90
C LEU A 20 -20.60 -26.62 -40.41
N ASP A 21 -20.90 -25.32 -40.28
CA ASP A 21 -22.17 -24.69 -40.67
C ASP A 21 -23.40 -25.45 -40.13
N MET A 22 -23.33 -25.89 -38.87
CA MET A 22 -24.41 -26.61 -38.19
C MET A 22 -25.52 -25.66 -37.71
N SER A 23 -26.08 -24.88 -38.64
CA SER A 23 -27.11 -23.87 -38.43
C SER A 23 -28.53 -24.43 -38.59
N GLU A 24 -29.53 -23.65 -38.16
CA GLU A 24 -30.94 -23.95 -38.36
C GLU A 24 -31.38 -23.86 -39.83
N ASP A 25 -30.56 -23.25 -40.69
CA ASP A 25 -30.84 -23.17 -42.13
C ASP A 25 -30.64 -24.53 -42.82
N VAL A 26 -29.82 -25.40 -42.22
CA VAL A 26 -29.54 -26.75 -42.72
C VAL A 26 -30.56 -27.76 -42.19
N ASP A 27 -30.81 -27.76 -40.88
CA ASP A 27 -31.80 -28.64 -40.24
C ASP A 27 -32.30 -28.04 -38.92
N ARG A 28 -33.52 -28.39 -38.51
CA ARG A 28 -34.11 -27.87 -37.27
C ARG A 28 -33.52 -28.52 -36.03
N GLY A 29 -33.22 -27.70 -35.02
CA GLY A 29 -32.61 -28.17 -33.78
C GLY A 29 -31.16 -28.60 -33.98
N ASN A 30 -30.44 -27.89 -34.83
CA ASN A 30 -29.03 -28.13 -35.08
C ASN A 30 -28.16 -27.70 -33.89
N LEU A 31 -26.89 -28.05 -33.95
CA LEU A 31 -25.99 -27.95 -32.81
C LEU A 31 -25.77 -26.50 -32.37
N ILE A 32 -25.68 -25.54 -33.30
CA ILE A 32 -25.52 -24.12 -32.96
C ILE A 32 -26.69 -23.65 -32.08
N PHE A 33 -27.93 -23.88 -32.50
CA PHE A 33 -29.11 -23.46 -31.74
C PHE A 33 -29.17 -24.11 -30.35
N LYS A 34 -28.94 -25.43 -30.27
CA LYS A 34 -28.92 -26.16 -29.00
C LYS A 34 -27.85 -25.62 -28.05
N ILE A 35 -26.66 -25.32 -28.56
CA ILE A 35 -25.57 -24.74 -27.75
C ILE A 35 -25.95 -23.33 -27.30
N GLU A 36 -26.54 -22.51 -28.17
CA GLU A 36 -26.98 -21.16 -27.80
C GLU A 36 -28.06 -21.18 -26.71
N VAL A 37 -29.03 -22.10 -26.79
CA VAL A 37 -30.01 -22.31 -25.70
C VAL A 37 -29.31 -22.72 -24.41
N PHE A 38 -28.36 -23.66 -24.45
CA PHE A 38 -27.61 -24.11 -23.27
C PHE A 38 -26.77 -22.98 -22.65
N LEU A 39 -26.07 -22.19 -23.46
CA LEU A 39 -25.28 -21.05 -23.02
C LEU A 39 -26.15 -20.02 -22.28
N ASN A 40 -27.30 -19.65 -22.85
CA ASN A 40 -28.18 -18.62 -22.30
C ASN A 40 -29.00 -19.08 -21.08
N SER A 41 -29.43 -20.35 -21.06
CA SER A 41 -30.26 -20.90 -20.00
C SER A 41 -29.46 -21.38 -18.79
N SER A 42 -28.23 -21.87 -19.00
CA SER A 42 -27.44 -22.55 -17.96
C SER A 42 -26.14 -21.82 -17.66
N ILE A 43 -25.22 -21.78 -18.64
CA ILE A 43 -23.85 -21.28 -18.43
C ILE A 43 -23.84 -19.83 -17.94
N PHE A 44 -24.50 -18.92 -18.67
CA PHE A 44 -24.53 -17.50 -18.33
C PHE A 44 -25.43 -17.19 -17.12
N ARG A 45 -26.18 -18.17 -16.60
CA ARG A 45 -26.95 -18.03 -15.35
C ARG A 45 -26.16 -18.49 -14.13
N SER A 46 -25.21 -19.39 -14.31
CA SER A 46 -24.28 -19.86 -13.27
C SER A 46 -23.09 -18.90 -13.10
N TRP A 47 -22.63 -18.69 -11.86
CA TRP A 47 -21.42 -17.90 -11.57
C TRP A 47 -20.16 -18.65 -12.01
N LYS A 48 -19.98 -19.86 -11.47
CA LYS A 48 -18.80 -20.69 -11.73
C LYS A 48 -18.66 -21.09 -13.18
N ASP A 49 -19.75 -21.50 -13.84
CA ASP A 49 -19.67 -21.92 -15.23
C ASP A 49 -19.33 -20.76 -16.17
N SER A 50 -19.79 -19.54 -15.88
CA SER A 50 -19.40 -18.35 -16.65
C SER A 50 -17.89 -18.08 -16.55
N ILE A 51 -17.27 -18.31 -15.39
CA ILE A 51 -15.83 -18.14 -15.18
C ILE A 51 -15.03 -19.25 -15.89
N ILE A 52 -15.47 -20.51 -15.76
CA ILE A 52 -14.83 -21.64 -16.42
C ILE A 52 -14.88 -21.45 -17.95
N VAL A 53 -16.05 -21.12 -18.49
CA VAL A 53 -16.20 -20.85 -19.93
C VAL A 53 -15.29 -19.70 -20.35
N LEU A 54 -15.24 -18.59 -19.60
CA LEU A 54 -14.34 -17.48 -19.87
C LEU A 54 -12.87 -17.94 -19.95
N GLN A 55 -12.40 -18.78 -19.03
CA GLN A 55 -11.03 -19.31 -19.06
C GLN A 55 -10.76 -20.16 -20.31
N THR A 56 -11.72 -20.98 -20.74
CA THR A 56 -11.56 -21.82 -21.94
C THR A 56 -11.50 -21.02 -23.25
N THR A 57 -12.12 -19.83 -23.29
CA THR A 57 -12.15 -18.99 -24.51
C THR A 57 -10.76 -18.63 -25.04
N LYS A 58 -9.76 -18.50 -24.15
CA LYS A 58 -8.38 -18.13 -24.49
C LYS A 58 -7.73 -19.08 -25.50
N SER A 59 -8.01 -20.38 -25.37
CA SER A 59 -7.43 -21.41 -26.23
C SER A 59 -8.01 -21.43 -27.66
N LEU A 60 -9.12 -20.72 -27.87
CA LEU A 60 -9.91 -20.72 -29.11
C LEU A 60 -10.07 -19.33 -29.71
N LEU A 61 -9.16 -18.40 -29.39
CA LEU A 61 -9.11 -17.09 -30.06
C LEU A 61 -8.60 -17.25 -31.50
N PRO A 62 -9.12 -16.50 -32.49
CA PRO A 62 -10.11 -15.41 -32.33
C PRO A 62 -11.58 -15.85 -32.32
N TRP A 63 -11.87 -17.12 -32.63
CA TRP A 63 -13.24 -17.62 -32.84
C TRP A 63 -14.17 -17.37 -31.65
N SER A 64 -13.68 -17.54 -30.42
CA SER A 64 -14.47 -17.30 -29.21
C SER A 64 -14.88 -15.83 -29.02
N GLU A 65 -14.13 -14.90 -29.61
CA GLU A 65 -14.41 -13.47 -29.63
C GLU A 65 -15.38 -13.11 -30.76
N ASP A 66 -15.17 -13.63 -31.96
CA ASP A 66 -16.06 -13.43 -33.11
C ASP A 66 -17.48 -13.97 -32.85
N LEU A 67 -17.57 -15.12 -32.18
CA LEU A 67 -18.82 -15.74 -31.73
C LEU A 67 -19.42 -15.08 -30.48
N LYS A 68 -18.81 -13.99 -30.00
CA LYS A 68 -19.24 -13.17 -28.86
C LYS A 68 -19.39 -13.97 -27.55
N ILE A 69 -18.76 -15.13 -27.43
CA ILE A 69 -18.85 -15.96 -26.21
C ILE A 69 -18.09 -15.28 -25.08
N LEU A 70 -16.87 -14.79 -25.37
CA LEU A 70 -16.02 -14.08 -24.41
C LEU A 70 -16.73 -12.85 -23.82
N GLY A 71 -17.31 -12.00 -24.68
CA GLY A 71 -18.04 -10.81 -24.25
C GLY A 71 -19.25 -11.13 -23.37
N ARG A 72 -20.05 -12.14 -23.77
CA ARG A 72 -21.21 -12.59 -22.99
C ARG A 72 -20.84 -13.14 -21.60
N CYS A 73 -19.72 -13.87 -21.49
CA CYS A 73 -19.21 -14.31 -20.20
C CYS A 73 -18.84 -13.12 -19.30
N ILE A 74 -18.11 -12.15 -19.84
CA ILE A 74 -17.70 -10.94 -19.11
C ILE A 74 -18.91 -10.14 -18.63
N ASP A 75 -19.88 -9.91 -19.51
CA ASP A 75 -21.11 -9.19 -19.15
C ASP A 75 -21.91 -9.94 -18.07
N SER A 76 -22.00 -11.27 -18.19
CA SER A 76 -22.65 -12.10 -17.18
C SER A 76 -21.96 -11.98 -15.82
N ILE A 77 -20.63 -12.13 -15.78
CA ILE A 77 -19.83 -11.97 -14.56
C ILE A 77 -20.03 -10.58 -13.95
N ALA A 78 -19.84 -9.52 -14.73
CA ALA A 78 -19.97 -8.14 -14.26
C ALA A 78 -21.40 -7.80 -13.79
N SER A 79 -22.42 -8.41 -14.40
CA SER A 79 -23.81 -8.25 -13.94
C SER A 79 -24.04 -8.91 -12.58
N LYS A 80 -23.46 -10.09 -12.34
CA LYS A 80 -23.60 -10.84 -11.08
C LYS A 80 -22.83 -10.19 -9.93
N THR A 81 -21.64 -9.64 -10.18
CA THR A 81 -20.90 -8.90 -9.15
C THR A 81 -21.68 -7.70 -8.61
N SER A 82 -22.61 -7.16 -9.39
CA SER A 82 -23.44 -6.01 -9.02
C SER A 82 -24.72 -6.37 -8.24
N VAL A 83 -24.98 -7.66 -7.99
CA VAL A 83 -26.16 -8.13 -7.24
C VAL A 83 -25.95 -7.88 -5.76
N ASP A 84 -26.98 -7.38 -5.08
CA ASP A 84 -26.98 -7.21 -3.62
C ASP A 84 -26.62 -8.53 -2.94
N PRO A 85 -25.63 -8.55 -2.02
CA PRO A 85 -25.26 -9.74 -1.31
C PRO A 85 -26.41 -10.52 -0.65
N ALA A 86 -27.50 -9.84 -0.26
CA ALA A 86 -28.69 -10.50 0.28
C ALA A 86 -29.43 -11.41 -0.74
N ASN A 87 -29.27 -11.16 -2.04
CA ASN A 87 -29.96 -11.86 -3.12
C ASN A 87 -29.09 -12.93 -3.81
N ILE A 88 -27.93 -13.25 -3.23
CA ILE A 88 -27.00 -14.24 -3.79
C ILE A 88 -27.50 -15.65 -3.47
N SER A 89 -27.76 -16.42 -4.53
CA SER A 89 -28.17 -17.83 -4.43
C SER A 89 -27.17 -18.80 -5.07
N TRP A 90 -26.10 -18.30 -5.70
CA TRP A 90 -25.12 -19.11 -6.40
C TRP A 90 -23.89 -19.41 -5.53
N SER A 91 -23.18 -20.49 -5.85
CA SER A 91 -21.99 -20.92 -5.12
C SER A 91 -20.78 -20.06 -5.46
N TYR A 92 -20.02 -19.66 -4.45
CA TYR A 92 -18.81 -18.84 -4.57
C TYR A 92 -17.70 -19.36 -3.66
N THR A 93 -16.45 -19.02 -3.98
CA THR A 93 -15.31 -19.31 -3.10
C THR A 93 -15.06 -18.13 -2.19
N TYR A 94 -15.03 -18.36 -0.87
CA TYR A 94 -14.62 -17.35 0.09
C TYR A 94 -13.70 -17.95 1.13
N ASN A 95 -12.43 -17.54 1.11
CA ASN A 95 -11.39 -18.09 1.99
C ASN A 95 -10.77 -17.05 2.92
N ARG A 96 -11.43 -15.90 3.13
CA ARG A 96 -10.79 -14.75 3.78
C ARG A 96 -10.70 -14.91 5.31
N LYS A 97 -9.81 -15.79 5.77
CA LYS A 97 -9.14 -15.73 7.08
C LYS A 97 -8.00 -14.69 7.09
N LEU A 98 -8.07 -13.67 6.23
CA LEU A 98 -6.97 -12.74 5.91
C LEU A 98 -7.05 -11.40 6.66
N ALA A 99 -8.02 -11.23 7.58
CA ALA A 99 -8.25 -9.97 8.29
C ALA A 99 -7.87 -9.98 9.79
N ASP A 100 -7.52 -11.13 10.40
CA ASP A 100 -7.11 -11.19 11.81
C ASP A 100 -6.03 -12.27 12.02
N PRO A 101 -4.74 -11.91 12.24
CA PRO A 101 -3.72 -12.88 12.64
C PRO A 101 -3.86 -13.34 14.10
N ASP A 102 -4.67 -12.68 14.93
CA ASP A 102 -4.65 -12.82 16.39
C ASP A 102 -5.79 -13.63 17.02
N ARG A 103 -6.68 -14.24 16.24
CA ARG A 103 -7.61 -15.23 16.79
C ARG A 103 -6.98 -16.62 16.77
N ILE A 104 -6.22 -16.90 17.83
CA ILE A 104 -5.94 -18.27 18.26
C ILE A 104 -7.31 -18.93 18.49
N VAL A 105 -7.72 -19.78 17.56
CA VAL A 105 -8.85 -20.67 17.78
C VAL A 105 -8.38 -21.71 18.79
N GLU A 106 -8.74 -21.51 20.05
CA GLU A 106 -8.72 -22.59 21.03
C GLU A 106 -9.62 -23.72 20.53
N ASP A 107 -9.05 -24.92 20.54
CA ASP A 107 -9.68 -26.17 20.17
C ASP A 107 -10.86 -26.43 21.12
N GLY A 108 -12.08 -26.22 20.61
CA GLY A 108 -13.30 -26.32 21.39
C GLY A 108 -14.52 -26.17 20.50
N VAL A 109 -15.08 -27.30 20.10
CA VAL A 109 -16.29 -27.47 19.28
C VAL A 109 -17.36 -26.44 19.62
N LYS A 110 -17.50 -25.42 18.76
CA LYS A 110 -18.71 -24.61 18.61
C LYS A 110 -18.93 -24.32 17.14
N PHE A 111 -19.98 -24.92 16.58
CA PHE A 111 -20.56 -24.48 15.32
C PHE A 111 -20.89 -22.98 15.44
N PRO A 112 -20.45 -22.10 14.53
CA PRO A 112 -20.95 -20.74 14.51
C PRO A 112 -22.32 -20.73 13.84
N GLU A 113 -23.37 -20.91 14.65
CA GLU A 113 -24.72 -20.46 14.31
C GLU A 113 -24.78 -18.93 14.39
N LYS A 114 -24.49 -18.29 13.25
CA LYS A 114 -25.12 -17.06 12.78
C LYS A 114 -24.80 -16.98 11.29
N MET A 115 -25.83 -17.00 10.43
CA MET A 115 -25.67 -16.63 9.03
C MET A 115 -25.17 -15.18 8.99
N GLU A 116 -23.85 -15.01 9.00
CA GLU A 116 -23.23 -13.73 8.68
C GLU A 116 -23.64 -13.40 7.24
N SER A 117 -24.21 -12.20 7.06
CA SER A 117 -24.57 -11.66 5.75
C SER A 117 -23.44 -11.88 4.75
N ILE A 118 -23.78 -12.31 3.53
CA ILE A 118 -22.78 -12.59 2.50
C ILE A 118 -21.86 -11.36 2.33
N PRO A 119 -20.53 -11.53 2.38
CA PRO A 119 -19.59 -10.41 2.28
C PRO A 119 -19.74 -9.66 0.95
N LYS A 120 -19.53 -8.34 0.95
CA LYS A 120 -19.64 -7.51 -0.28
C LYS A 120 -18.62 -7.89 -1.36
N ASP A 121 -17.54 -8.55 -0.96
CA ASP A 121 -16.37 -8.97 -1.73
C ASP A 121 -16.38 -10.47 -2.05
N TRP A 122 -17.50 -11.17 -1.87
CA TRP A 122 -17.67 -12.61 -2.08
C TRP A 122 -17.07 -13.15 -3.41
N TRP A 123 -17.02 -12.32 -4.45
CA TRP A 123 -16.61 -12.69 -5.82
C TRP A 123 -15.11 -12.61 -6.04
N VAL A 124 -14.39 -11.93 -5.15
CA VAL A 124 -13.00 -11.51 -5.40
C VAL A 124 -12.08 -12.70 -5.61
N GLU A 125 -12.17 -13.74 -4.78
CA GLU A 125 -11.28 -14.91 -4.87
C GLU A 125 -11.42 -15.62 -6.22
N ASP A 126 -12.65 -15.82 -6.69
CA ASP A 126 -12.93 -16.52 -7.95
C ASP A 126 -12.42 -15.75 -9.16
N ILE A 127 -12.61 -14.43 -9.18
CA ILE A 127 -12.10 -13.58 -10.27
C ILE A 127 -10.58 -13.47 -10.21
N CYS A 128 -9.95 -13.61 -9.04
CA CYS A 128 -8.50 -13.59 -8.92
C CYS A 128 -7.80 -14.82 -9.52
N GLU A 129 -8.53 -15.87 -9.88
CA GLU A 129 -7.97 -17.02 -10.61
C GLU A 129 -7.75 -16.74 -12.10
N LEU A 130 -8.30 -15.64 -12.63
CA LEU A 130 -8.14 -15.27 -14.02
C LEU A 130 -6.71 -14.77 -14.32
N ASP A 131 -6.19 -15.16 -15.48
CA ASP A 131 -5.00 -14.54 -16.06
C ASP A 131 -5.21 -13.03 -16.28
N ILE A 132 -4.12 -12.26 -16.29
CA ILE A 132 -4.14 -10.79 -16.29
C ILE A 132 -5.01 -10.18 -17.40
N ASP A 133 -5.00 -10.74 -18.61
CA ASP A 133 -5.77 -10.22 -19.74
C ASP A 133 -7.28 -10.38 -19.52
N LEU A 134 -7.71 -11.55 -19.04
CA LEU A 134 -9.12 -11.83 -18.74
C LEU A 134 -9.55 -11.05 -17.50
N TYR A 135 -8.71 -11.00 -16.46
CA TYR A 135 -8.94 -10.19 -15.27
C TYR A 135 -9.16 -8.72 -15.63
N LYS A 136 -8.29 -8.15 -16.47
CA LYS A 136 -8.42 -6.77 -16.96
C LYS A 136 -9.75 -6.53 -17.65
N ARG A 137 -10.14 -7.39 -18.60
CA ARG A 137 -11.40 -7.27 -19.33
C ARG A 137 -12.62 -7.36 -18.39
N VAL A 138 -12.61 -8.30 -17.44
CA VAL A 138 -13.66 -8.44 -16.42
C VAL A 138 -13.74 -7.19 -15.54
N MET A 139 -12.61 -6.72 -15.00
CA MET A 139 -12.59 -5.56 -14.11
C MET A 139 -12.99 -4.27 -14.82
N ILE A 140 -12.66 -4.09 -16.10
CA ILE A 140 -13.17 -2.98 -16.91
C ILE A 140 -14.70 -3.03 -17.00
N ALA A 141 -15.29 -4.22 -17.26
CA ALA A 141 -16.73 -4.38 -17.32
C ALA A 141 -17.39 -4.16 -15.95
N VAL A 142 -16.81 -4.66 -14.86
CA VAL A 142 -17.30 -4.42 -13.49
C VAL A 142 -17.32 -2.92 -13.18
N LYS A 143 -16.23 -2.19 -13.53
CA LYS A 143 -16.15 -0.74 -13.36
C LYS A 143 -17.18 0.00 -14.22
N SER A 144 -17.37 -0.41 -15.47
CA SER A 144 -18.30 0.27 -16.39
C SER A 144 -19.77 0.11 -16.01
N LYS A 145 -20.14 -0.96 -15.28
CA LYS A 145 -21.51 -1.06 -14.71
C LYS A 145 -21.77 -0.03 -13.62
N GLY A 146 -20.74 0.54 -12.98
CA GLY A 146 -20.85 1.67 -12.04
C GLY A 146 -21.58 1.38 -10.72
N ARG A 147 -21.94 0.13 -10.43
CA ARG A 147 -22.70 -0.27 -9.22
C ARG A 147 -21.82 -0.74 -8.07
N MET A 148 -20.53 -0.95 -8.31
CA MET A 148 -19.60 -1.49 -7.34
C MET A 148 -18.89 -0.36 -6.59
N ASP A 149 -18.82 -0.48 -5.26
CA ASP A 149 -18.05 0.47 -4.44
C ASP A 149 -16.55 0.39 -4.77
N GLY A 150 -15.91 1.56 -4.82
CA GLY A 150 -14.48 1.69 -5.10
C GLY A 150 -13.64 0.91 -4.10
N THR A 151 -14.09 0.81 -2.84
CA THR A 151 -13.39 0.05 -1.78
C THR A 151 -13.30 -1.43 -2.09
N VAL A 152 -14.38 -2.03 -2.62
CA VAL A 152 -14.44 -3.44 -3.00
C VAL A 152 -13.55 -3.69 -4.23
N ILE A 153 -13.55 -2.77 -5.19
CA ILE A 153 -12.65 -2.83 -6.35
C ILE A 153 -11.18 -2.75 -5.89
N GLY A 154 -10.85 -1.83 -4.99
CA GLY A 154 -9.50 -1.71 -4.45
C GLY A 154 -9.04 -2.95 -3.70
N GLU A 155 -9.92 -3.57 -2.91
CA GLU A 155 -9.60 -4.83 -2.22
C GLU A 155 -9.47 -6.01 -3.21
N ALA A 156 -10.26 -6.03 -4.30
CA ALA A 156 -10.10 -7.00 -5.36
C ALA A 156 -8.74 -6.89 -6.04
N LEU A 157 -8.30 -5.65 -6.35
CA LEU A 157 -7.00 -5.37 -6.95
C LEU A 157 -5.85 -5.70 -5.99
N LYS A 158 -6.00 -5.40 -4.71
CA LYS A 158 -5.04 -5.79 -3.67
C LYS A 158 -4.93 -7.30 -3.56
N THR A 159 -6.04 -8.02 -3.52
CA THR A 159 -6.05 -9.48 -3.47
C THR A 159 -5.39 -10.09 -4.71
N TYR A 160 -5.66 -9.51 -5.89
CA TYR A 160 -5.03 -9.92 -7.14
C TYR A 160 -3.52 -9.68 -7.13
N ALA A 161 -3.09 -8.48 -6.71
CA ALA A 161 -1.68 -8.11 -6.59
C ALA A 161 -0.92 -9.08 -5.68
N VAL A 162 -1.46 -9.37 -4.49
CA VAL A 162 -0.83 -10.30 -3.53
C VAL A 162 -0.74 -11.73 -4.08
N ARG A 163 -1.71 -12.17 -4.88
CA ARG A 163 -1.72 -13.52 -5.45
C ARG A 163 -0.73 -13.69 -6.61
N TRP A 164 -0.58 -12.66 -7.44
CA TRP A 164 0.15 -12.77 -8.72
C TRP A 164 1.53 -12.13 -8.72
N LEU A 165 1.81 -11.19 -7.80
CA LEU A 165 3.14 -10.62 -7.66
C LEU A 165 4.08 -11.56 -6.87
N PRO A 166 5.36 -11.66 -7.25
CA PRO A 166 6.34 -12.39 -6.47
C PRO A 166 6.54 -11.82 -5.05
N ASP A 167 6.75 -12.71 -4.08
CA ASP A 167 6.97 -12.38 -2.66
C ASP A 167 8.38 -11.85 -2.35
N SER A 168 9.31 -11.85 -3.31
CA SER A 168 10.71 -11.46 -3.12
C SER A 168 11.17 -10.43 -4.14
N VAL A 169 11.98 -9.46 -3.71
CA VAL A 169 12.57 -8.41 -4.57
C VAL A 169 13.38 -9.02 -5.72
N ASP A 170 14.17 -10.07 -5.46
CA ASP A 170 14.97 -10.73 -6.49
C ASP A 170 14.11 -11.33 -7.61
N ALA A 171 12.97 -11.94 -7.24
CA ALA A 171 12.03 -12.48 -8.22
C ALA A 171 11.21 -11.39 -8.95
N LEU A 172 11.03 -10.22 -8.32
CA LEU A 172 10.40 -9.07 -8.97
C LEU A 172 11.27 -8.49 -10.08
N ILE A 173 12.58 -8.41 -9.84
CA ILE A 173 13.57 -7.76 -10.73
C ILE A 173 14.23 -8.75 -11.70
N SER A 174 14.04 -10.07 -11.51
CA SER A 174 14.63 -11.08 -12.39
C SER A 174 14.23 -10.87 -13.86
N ASP A 175 15.24 -10.71 -14.72
CA ASP A 175 15.11 -10.43 -16.16
C ASP A 175 14.14 -11.36 -16.90
N ALA A 176 13.99 -12.61 -16.43
CA ALA A 176 13.08 -13.58 -17.01
C ALA A 176 11.59 -13.17 -16.90
N HIS A 177 11.23 -12.36 -15.90
CA HIS A 177 9.84 -12.03 -15.57
C HIS A 177 9.57 -10.53 -15.40
N THR A 178 10.57 -9.67 -15.58
CA THR A 178 10.44 -8.21 -15.42
C THR A 178 9.32 -7.64 -16.29
N TRP A 179 9.23 -8.01 -17.56
CA TRP A 179 8.18 -7.51 -18.46
C TRP A 179 6.77 -7.94 -18.03
N ARG A 180 6.62 -9.18 -17.54
CA ARG A 180 5.34 -9.73 -17.06
C ARG A 180 4.93 -9.02 -15.78
N ASN A 181 5.85 -8.84 -14.84
CA ASN A 181 5.61 -8.14 -13.58
C ASN A 181 5.28 -6.66 -13.84
N LYS A 182 6.02 -6.01 -14.75
CA LYS A 182 5.74 -4.63 -15.21
C LYS A 182 4.32 -4.51 -15.77
N SER A 183 3.97 -5.34 -16.75
CA SER A 183 2.63 -5.34 -17.38
C SER A 183 1.51 -5.61 -16.37
N LEU A 184 1.74 -6.51 -15.40
CA LEU A 184 0.79 -6.82 -14.33
C LEU A 184 0.57 -5.60 -13.42
N VAL A 185 1.65 -4.96 -12.97
CA VAL A 185 1.58 -3.77 -12.10
C VAL A 185 0.89 -2.61 -12.83
N GLU A 186 1.27 -2.32 -14.06
CA GLU A 186 0.64 -1.27 -14.87
C GLU A 186 -0.84 -1.53 -15.10
N THR A 187 -1.20 -2.78 -15.38
CA THR A 187 -2.61 -3.16 -15.51
C THR A 187 -3.38 -2.94 -14.21
N ILE A 188 -2.82 -3.32 -13.06
CA ILE A 188 -3.44 -3.06 -11.74
C ILE A 188 -3.63 -1.56 -11.53
N ILE A 189 -2.62 -0.74 -11.86
CA ILE A 189 -2.68 0.73 -11.74
C ILE A 189 -3.79 1.30 -12.64
N CYS A 190 -3.89 0.86 -13.90
CA CYS A 190 -4.96 1.28 -14.81
C CYS A 190 -6.36 0.90 -14.30
N LEU A 191 -6.46 -0.19 -13.54
CA LEU A 191 -7.73 -0.67 -13.01
C LEU A 191 -8.15 0.01 -11.71
N LEU A 192 -7.28 0.79 -11.06
CA LEU A 192 -7.62 1.51 -9.82
C LEU A 192 -8.93 2.32 -9.97
N PRO A 193 -9.77 2.40 -8.91
CA PRO A 193 -11.04 3.15 -8.94
C PRO A 193 -10.83 4.61 -9.36
N SER A 194 -11.81 5.22 -10.04
CA SER A 194 -11.69 6.62 -10.50
C SER A 194 -12.00 7.66 -9.41
N ASP A 195 -12.35 7.20 -8.20
CA ASP A 195 -12.85 7.98 -7.07
C ASP A 195 -11.79 8.79 -6.31
N LYS A 196 -10.76 9.29 -7.01
CA LYS A 196 -9.69 10.11 -6.42
C LYS A 196 -8.97 9.42 -5.23
N GLY A 197 -8.99 8.08 -5.17
CA GLY A 197 -8.23 7.31 -4.17
C GLY A 197 -9.06 6.82 -2.98
N VAL A 198 -10.34 7.16 -2.87
CA VAL A 198 -11.23 6.70 -1.78
C VAL A 198 -11.25 5.17 -1.69
N GLY A 199 -11.30 4.48 -2.82
CA GLY A 199 -11.42 3.03 -2.90
C GLY A 199 -10.17 2.21 -2.55
N CYS A 200 -9.04 2.85 -2.28
CA CYS A 200 -7.80 2.15 -1.92
C CYS A 200 -7.19 2.71 -0.64
N SER A 201 -6.54 1.86 0.17
CA SER A 201 -5.79 2.34 1.32
C SER A 201 -4.47 2.99 0.91
N SER A 202 -4.03 4.01 1.65
CA SER A 202 -2.73 4.68 1.48
C SER A 202 -1.57 3.67 1.48
N THR A 203 -1.60 2.71 2.41
CA THR A 203 -0.64 1.62 2.55
C THR A 203 -0.57 0.75 1.29
N PHE A 204 -1.71 0.38 0.69
CA PHE A 204 -1.72 -0.41 -0.54
C PHE A 204 -1.12 0.38 -1.70
N LEU A 205 -1.51 1.65 -1.87
CA LEU A 205 -1.00 2.52 -2.94
C LEU A 205 0.51 2.77 -2.81
N LEU A 206 1.02 3.04 -1.61
CA LEU A 206 2.45 3.23 -1.35
C LEU A 206 3.25 1.96 -1.62
N LYS A 207 2.76 0.79 -1.20
CA LYS A 207 3.42 -0.48 -1.51
C LYS A 207 3.38 -0.78 -3.01
N LEU A 208 2.27 -0.49 -3.69
CA LEU A 208 2.16 -0.63 -5.14
C LEU A 208 3.12 0.32 -5.86
N LEU A 209 3.31 1.56 -5.38
CA LEU A 209 4.32 2.49 -5.90
C LEU A 209 5.73 1.93 -5.73
N LYS A 210 6.08 1.38 -4.56
CA LYS A 210 7.38 0.72 -4.34
C LYS A 210 7.61 -0.37 -5.40
N VAL A 211 6.62 -1.24 -5.62
CA VAL A 211 6.70 -2.30 -6.64
C VAL A 211 6.77 -1.73 -8.05
N ALA A 212 5.98 -0.71 -8.38
CA ALA A 212 5.96 -0.06 -9.70
C ALA A 212 7.33 0.54 -10.05
N ILE A 213 7.98 1.19 -9.09
CA ILE A 213 9.34 1.67 -9.29
C ILE A 213 10.25 0.44 -9.51
N LEU A 214 10.14 -0.66 -8.73
CA LEU A 214 11.06 -1.83 -8.82
C LEU A 214 11.03 -2.50 -10.18
N VAL A 215 9.85 -2.67 -10.74
CA VAL A 215 9.66 -3.31 -12.04
C VAL A 215 9.91 -2.35 -13.22
N GLY A 216 10.22 -1.07 -12.96
CA GLY A 216 10.42 -0.06 -14.00
C GLY A 216 9.14 0.27 -14.77
N ALA A 217 8.02 0.41 -14.06
CA ALA A 217 6.74 0.84 -14.64
C ALA A 217 6.84 2.23 -15.28
N ASP A 218 6.00 2.47 -16.28
CA ASP A 218 5.98 3.72 -17.02
C ASP A 218 5.72 4.94 -16.14
N GLU A 219 6.29 6.08 -16.52
CA GLU A 219 6.23 7.31 -15.73
C GLU A 219 4.80 7.79 -15.50
N SER A 220 3.93 7.64 -16.51
CA SER A 220 2.49 7.97 -16.39
C SER A 220 1.78 7.13 -15.32
N SER A 221 2.15 5.85 -15.17
CA SER A 221 1.60 4.97 -14.14
C SER A 221 2.11 5.37 -12.75
N ARG A 222 3.38 5.77 -12.64
CA ARG A 222 3.97 6.26 -11.40
C ARG A 222 3.35 7.58 -10.97
N GLU A 223 3.23 8.54 -11.89
CA GLU A 223 2.58 9.83 -11.65
C GLU A 223 1.12 9.64 -11.20
N ASN A 224 0.37 8.74 -11.86
CA ASN A 224 -1.00 8.41 -11.45
C ASN A 224 -1.06 7.92 -9.99
N LEU A 225 -0.12 7.07 -9.58
CA LEU A 225 -0.02 6.61 -8.20
C LEU A 225 0.35 7.73 -7.23
N ILE A 226 1.33 8.58 -7.57
CA ILE A 226 1.75 9.71 -6.74
C ILE A 226 0.56 10.66 -6.53
N ASN A 227 -0.20 10.97 -7.57
CA ASN A 227 -1.41 11.80 -7.49
C ASN A 227 -2.41 11.22 -6.47
N ARG A 228 -2.65 9.91 -6.53
CA ARG A 228 -3.60 9.22 -5.63
C ARG A 228 -3.10 9.11 -4.20
N ILE A 229 -1.81 8.81 -4.02
CA ILE A 229 -1.18 8.75 -2.69
C ILE A 229 -1.23 10.12 -2.03
N SER A 230 -0.95 11.17 -2.80
CA SER A 230 -0.98 12.54 -2.31
C SER A 230 -2.32 12.89 -1.69
N LEU A 231 -3.44 12.52 -2.33
CA LEU A 231 -4.79 12.77 -1.80
C LEU A 231 -5.08 12.04 -0.46
N LYS A 232 -4.33 10.99 -0.15
CA LYS A 232 -4.49 10.15 1.06
C LYS A 232 -3.25 10.13 1.96
N LEU A 233 -2.36 11.09 1.80
CA LEU A 233 -1.09 11.11 2.54
C LEU A 233 -1.31 11.14 4.07
N HIS A 234 -2.40 11.76 4.52
CA HIS A 234 -2.77 11.84 5.93
C HIS A 234 -3.14 10.48 6.57
N GLU A 235 -3.49 9.48 5.78
CA GLU A 235 -3.78 8.10 6.23
C GLU A 235 -2.52 7.21 6.23
N ALA A 236 -1.39 7.71 5.75
CA ALA A 236 -0.18 6.90 5.59
C ALA A 236 0.56 6.71 6.93
N SER A 237 1.22 5.56 7.07
CA SER A 237 2.13 5.31 8.19
C SER A 237 3.57 5.67 7.83
N LEU A 238 4.39 5.95 8.85
CA LEU A 238 5.83 6.22 8.65
C LEU A 238 6.52 5.09 7.87
N LYS A 239 6.21 3.83 8.19
CA LYS A 239 6.79 2.65 7.53
C LYS A 239 6.47 2.60 6.04
N ASP A 240 5.32 3.13 5.63
CA ASP A 240 4.92 3.13 4.23
C ASP A 240 5.73 4.14 3.42
N LEU A 241 6.14 5.27 4.01
CA LEU A 241 6.97 6.31 3.37
C LEU A 241 8.45 5.94 3.25
N LEU A 242 8.92 4.92 3.98
CA LEU A 242 10.29 4.42 3.87
C LEU A 242 10.47 3.64 2.56
N ILE A 243 10.67 4.38 1.47
CA ILE A 243 10.93 3.87 0.12
C ILE A 243 12.45 3.85 -0.07
N PRO A 244 13.09 2.68 -0.30
CA PRO A 244 14.53 2.62 -0.48
C PRO A 244 14.99 3.40 -1.71
N ALA A 245 16.10 4.12 -1.56
CA ALA A 245 16.75 4.83 -2.65
C ALA A 245 17.28 3.85 -3.70
N ARG A 246 17.45 4.33 -4.94
CA ARG A 246 18.10 3.55 -6.00
C ARG A 246 19.44 4.14 -6.37
N SER A 247 20.37 3.27 -6.72
CA SER A 247 21.59 3.67 -7.41
C SER A 247 21.23 4.60 -8.59
N PRO A 248 21.82 5.81 -8.67
CA PRO A 248 23.07 6.22 -8.02
C PRO A 248 22.92 7.00 -6.70
N GLN A 249 21.72 7.13 -6.13
CA GLN A 249 21.52 7.85 -4.86
C GLN A 249 22.30 7.17 -3.72
N SER A 250 23.01 7.97 -2.93
CA SER A 250 23.80 7.50 -1.78
C SER A 250 23.00 7.39 -0.48
N THR A 251 21.80 7.97 -0.44
CA THR A 251 20.91 7.91 0.73
C THR A 251 20.30 6.51 0.88
N VAL A 252 19.86 6.17 2.09
CA VAL A 252 19.14 4.91 2.35
C VAL A 252 17.73 4.94 1.74
N TYR A 253 17.09 6.10 1.77
CA TYR A 253 15.72 6.29 1.29
C TYR A 253 15.64 7.33 0.17
N ASP A 254 14.63 7.20 -0.69
CA ASP A 254 14.32 8.13 -1.78
C ASP A 254 13.59 9.36 -1.22
N VAL A 255 14.39 10.34 -0.83
CA VAL A 255 13.92 11.60 -0.22
C VAL A 255 13.19 12.47 -1.26
N GLU A 256 13.65 12.45 -2.52
CA GLU A 256 13.09 13.25 -3.62
C GLU A 256 11.66 12.80 -3.95
N LEU A 257 11.40 11.49 -3.92
CA LEU A 257 10.06 10.95 -4.13
C LEU A 257 9.08 11.39 -3.04
N VAL A 258 9.50 11.40 -1.77
CA VAL A 258 8.65 11.87 -0.66
C VAL A 258 8.41 13.38 -0.77
N GLN A 259 9.41 14.16 -1.18
CA GLN A 259 9.22 15.58 -1.52
C GLN A 259 8.20 15.77 -2.64
N CYS A 260 8.24 14.95 -3.69
CA CYS A 260 7.28 14.99 -4.80
C CYS A 260 5.84 14.74 -4.32
N ILE A 261 5.62 13.66 -3.56
CA ILE A 261 4.32 13.31 -2.96
C ILE A 261 3.81 14.45 -2.06
N LEU A 262 4.68 14.99 -1.20
CA LEU A 262 4.31 16.07 -0.30
C LEU A 262 3.94 17.36 -1.05
N LYS A 263 4.73 17.73 -2.06
CA LYS A 263 4.47 18.91 -2.90
C LYS A 263 3.08 18.81 -3.51
N GLN A 264 2.74 17.64 -4.05
CA GLN A 264 1.45 17.42 -4.67
C GLN A 264 0.29 17.41 -3.66
N PHE A 265 0.45 16.82 -2.49
CA PHE A 265 -0.55 16.94 -1.41
C PHE A 265 -0.84 18.41 -1.08
N LEU A 266 0.19 19.23 -0.93
CA LEU A 266 0.04 20.66 -0.62
C LEU A 266 -0.61 21.46 -1.77
N MET A 267 -0.43 21.04 -3.02
CA MET A 267 -1.16 21.62 -4.16
C MET A 267 -2.66 21.30 -4.09
N HIS A 268 -3.03 20.06 -3.76
CA HIS A 268 -4.42 19.66 -3.60
C HIS A 268 -5.11 20.39 -2.44
N GLU A 269 -4.42 20.53 -1.31
CA GLU A 269 -4.88 21.29 -0.14
C GLU A 269 -5.15 22.77 -0.45
N LYS A 270 -4.33 23.41 -1.28
CA LYS A 270 -4.55 24.80 -1.71
C LYS A 270 -5.76 24.91 -2.62
N PHE A 271 -5.86 24.01 -3.60
CA PHE A 271 -6.96 24.00 -4.56
C PHE A 271 -8.33 23.79 -3.88
N ASN A 272 -8.43 22.90 -2.91
CA ASN A 272 -9.69 22.69 -2.17
C ASN A 272 -10.11 23.94 -1.38
N ARG A 273 -9.15 24.63 -0.73
CA ARG A 273 -9.42 25.88 -0.02
C ARG A 273 -9.90 27.00 -0.93
N ASP A 274 -9.34 27.15 -2.13
CA ASP A 274 -9.77 28.18 -3.08
C ASP A 274 -11.20 27.92 -3.62
N VAL A 275 -11.60 26.64 -3.75
CA VAL A 275 -12.94 26.25 -4.24
C VAL A 275 -14.02 26.37 -3.16
N ASP A 276 -13.70 26.07 -1.89
CA ASP A 276 -14.67 26.13 -0.80
C ASP A 276 -15.02 27.56 -0.36
N VAL A 277 -14.17 28.55 -0.65
CA VAL A 277 -14.47 29.98 -0.44
C VAL A 277 -15.68 30.45 -1.27
N GLU A 278 -15.99 29.77 -2.38
CA GLU A 278 -17.13 30.11 -3.24
C GLU A 278 -18.46 29.43 -2.84
N LYS A 279 -18.47 28.47 -1.90
CA LYS A 279 -19.67 27.67 -1.54
C LYS A 279 -19.93 27.62 -0.03
N ASN A 280 -20.33 28.74 0.55
CA ASN A 280 -20.94 28.78 1.89
C ASN A 280 -22.29 28.04 1.85
N GLU A 281 -22.53 26.95 2.60
CA GLU A 281 -23.16 26.95 3.93
C GLU A 281 -22.81 25.69 4.77
N LYS A 282 -21.93 24.80 4.28
CA LYS A 282 -21.50 23.55 4.98
C LYS A 282 -20.00 23.54 5.40
N GLY A 283 -19.33 24.68 5.36
CA GLY A 283 -17.86 24.79 5.41
C GLY A 283 -17.18 24.41 6.74
N ALA A 284 -17.90 24.41 7.88
CA ALA A 284 -17.26 24.20 9.19
C ALA A 284 -16.76 22.75 9.41
N GLU A 285 -17.51 21.73 8.99
CA GLU A 285 -17.11 20.33 9.14
C GLU A 285 -15.99 19.93 8.18
N ASN A 286 -16.05 20.39 6.92
CA ASN A 286 -15.00 20.17 5.93
C ASN A 286 -13.69 20.82 6.37
N PHE A 287 -13.72 22.06 6.87
CA PHE A 287 -12.53 22.76 7.34
C PHE A 287 -11.82 22.03 8.50
N VAL A 288 -12.59 21.43 9.42
CA VAL A 288 -12.03 20.65 10.55
C VAL A 288 -11.37 19.36 10.03
N LEU A 289 -11.95 18.68 9.05
CA LEU A 289 -11.37 17.48 8.44
C LEU A 289 -10.10 17.80 7.65
N GLU A 290 -10.10 18.89 6.87
CA GLU A 290 -8.93 19.37 6.12
C GLU A 290 -7.78 19.72 7.05
N LEU A 291 -8.05 20.51 8.10
CA LEU A 291 -7.04 20.86 9.09
C LEU A 291 -6.52 19.61 9.81
N GLY A 292 -7.39 18.66 10.15
CA GLY A 292 -7.00 17.37 10.73
C GLY A 292 -6.07 16.57 9.82
N SER A 293 -6.34 16.55 8.52
CA SER A 293 -5.50 15.88 7.52
C SER A 293 -4.11 16.53 7.43
N LEU A 294 -4.06 17.86 7.40
CA LEU A 294 -2.83 18.64 7.34
C LEU A 294 -1.96 18.45 8.59
N LEU A 295 -2.58 18.41 9.77
CA LEU A 295 -1.89 18.12 11.04
C LEU A 295 -1.30 16.69 11.07
N ASN A 296 -2.04 15.71 10.55
CA ASN A 296 -1.55 14.34 10.46
C ASN A 296 -0.36 14.22 9.50
N VAL A 297 -0.40 14.91 8.35
CA VAL A 297 0.74 14.98 7.43
C VAL A 297 1.93 15.69 8.07
N GLY A 298 1.72 16.79 8.81
CA GLY A 298 2.78 17.46 9.55
C GLY A 298 3.50 16.52 10.52
N ARG A 299 2.74 15.74 11.31
CA ARG A 299 3.28 14.73 12.23
C ARG A 299 4.01 13.61 11.50
N LEU A 300 3.45 13.12 10.39
CA LEU A 300 4.02 12.06 9.57
C LEU A 300 5.38 12.48 8.99
N ILE A 301 5.45 13.70 8.45
CA ILE A 301 6.67 14.22 7.85
C ILE A 301 7.72 14.54 8.91
N ASP A 302 7.34 15.05 10.09
CA ASP A 302 8.30 15.21 11.20
C ASP A 302 8.89 13.87 11.65
N GLY A 303 8.07 12.81 11.71
CA GLY A 303 8.53 11.45 11.95
C GLY A 303 9.46 10.92 10.85
N TYR A 304 9.14 11.21 9.58
CA TYR A 304 9.97 10.83 8.44
C TYR A 304 11.31 11.55 8.44
N VAL A 305 11.32 12.88 8.64
CA VAL A 305 12.52 13.70 8.74
C VAL A 305 13.41 13.22 9.89
N ALA A 306 12.83 12.86 11.04
CA ALA A 306 13.58 12.28 12.15
C ALA A 306 14.24 10.92 11.82
N GLU A 307 13.60 10.12 10.96
CA GLU A 307 14.13 8.81 10.56
C GLU A 307 15.25 8.94 9.52
N ILE A 308 15.07 9.78 8.50
CA ILE A 308 16.12 10.03 7.50
C ILE A 308 17.30 10.81 8.07
N ALA A 309 17.10 11.58 9.16
CA ALA A 309 18.19 12.28 9.85
C ALA A 309 19.25 11.35 10.45
N ARG A 310 18.96 10.04 10.53
CA ARG A 310 19.94 9.03 10.94
C ARG A 310 20.94 8.69 9.84
N ASP A 311 20.63 9.03 8.59
CA ASP A 311 21.46 8.74 7.43
C ASP A 311 22.54 9.81 7.24
N ARG A 312 23.82 9.41 7.39
CA ARG A 312 24.98 10.30 7.23
C ARG A 312 25.12 10.87 5.82
N ASN A 313 24.52 10.23 4.82
CA ASN A 313 24.54 10.70 3.44
C ASN A 313 23.43 11.72 3.16
N LEU A 314 22.54 12.00 4.12
CA LEU A 314 21.50 13.01 3.98
C LEU A 314 22.11 14.42 3.94
N SER A 315 21.88 15.12 2.83
CA SER A 315 22.31 16.51 2.68
C SER A 315 21.52 17.46 3.58
N LEU A 316 22.19 18.53 4.05
CA LEU A 316 21.56 19.57 4.85
C LEU A 316 20.43 20.29 4.09
N SER A 317 20.61 20.50 2.78
CA SER A 317 19.56 21.11 1.93
C SER A 317 18.31 20.25 1.90
N SER A 318 18.43 18.94 1.65
CA SER A 318 17.26 18.04 1.60
C SER A 318 16.49 18.01 2.92
N PHE A 319 17.20 18.04 4.06
CA PHE A 319 16.59 18.15 5.39
C PHE A 319 15.81 19.47 5.53
N ILE A 320 16.45 20.59 5.21
CA ILE A 320 15.85 21.93 5.33
C ILE A 320 14.62 22.05 4.41
N ASP A 321 14.74 21.62 3.16
CA ASP A 321 13.68 21.74 2.16
C ASP A 321 12.44 20.96 2.62
N LEU A 322 12.59 19.70 3.05
CA LEU A 322 11.48 18.92 3.60
C LEU A 322 10.86 19.58 4.84
N ALA A 323 11.69 20.07 5.75
CA ALA A 323 11.20 20.73 6.95
C ALA A 323 10.41 22.00 6.60
N GLN A 324 10.84 22.79 5.61
CA GLN A 324 10.19 24.05 5.23
C GLN A 324 8.93 23.88 4.37
N MET A 325 8.79 22.76 3.65
CA MET A 325 7.59 22.48 2.86
C MET A 325 6.31 22.41 3.71
N ILE A 326 6.43 22.01 4.97
CA ILE A 326 5.29 21.90 5.88
C ILE A 326 4.93 23.27 6.47
N PRO A 327 3.70 23.77 6.26
CA PRO A 327 3.28 25.08 6.78
C PRO A 327 3.18 25.09 8.30
N GLY A 328 3.33 26.27 8.91
CA GLY A 328 3.26 26.44 10.36
C GLY A 328 1.92 26.05 10.99
N SER A 329 0.83 26.02 10.21
CA SER A 329 -0.50 25.53 10.64
C SER A 329 -0.56 24.01 10.83
N ALA A 330 0.27 23.26 10.10
CA ALA A 330 0.41 21.81 10.26
C ALA A 330 1.25 21.43 11.48
N ARG A 331 1.98 22.38 12.07
CA ARG A 331 2.86 22.21 13.25
C ARG A 331 2.47 23.14 14.40
N PRO A 332 1.41 22.79 15.16
CA PRO A 332 1.09 23.49 16.40
C PRO A 332 2.14 23.22 17.48
N ILE A 333 2.76 22.03 17.47
CA ILE A 333 3.80 21.59 18.41
C ILE A 333 5.05 21.24 17.61
N HIS A 334 6.22 21.70 18.06
CA HIS A 334 7.50 21.55 17.34
C HIS A 334 8.40 20.43 17.91
N ASP A 335 7.93 19.62 18.85
CA ASP A 335 8.70 18.55 19.48
C ASP A 335 9.24 17.52 18.45
N GLY A 336 8.42 17.15 17.47
CA GLY A 336 8.81 16.22 16.40
C GLY A 336 9.96 16.79 15.56
N LEU A 337 9.82 18.05 15.14
CA LEU A 337 10.86 18.77 14.41
C LEU A 337 12.13 18.95 15.26
N TYR A 338 12.01 19.29 16.55
CA TYR A 338 13.15 19.39 17.47
C TYR A 338 13.89 18.06 17.57
N LYS A 339 13.16 16.95 17.75
CA LYS A 339 13.74 15.61 17.78
C LYS A 339 14.49 15.28 16.48
N ALA A 340 13.93 15.64 15.33
CA ALA A 340 14.59 15.45 14.05
C ALA A 340 15.89 16.27 13.92
N ILE A 341 15.87 17.53 14.34
CA ILE A 341 17.05 18.41 14.38
C ILE A 341 18.12 17.83 15.31
N ASP A 342 17.73 17.38 16.51
CA ASP A 342 18.67 16.81 17.47
C ASP A 342 19.35 15.53 16.95
N ILE A 343 18.57 14.64 16.31
CA ILE A 343 19.11 13.44 15.64
C ILE A 343 20.09 13.85 14.53
N TYR A 344 19.73 14.82 13.69
CA TYR A 344 20.60 15.28 12.61
C TYR A 344 21.91 15.88 13.14
N LEU A 345 21.85 16.74 14.16
CA LEU A 345 23.04 17.30 14.80
C LEU A 345 23.93 16.23 15.43
N LYS A 346 23.34 15.13 15.92
CA LYS A 346 24.07 13.99 16.48
C LYS A 346 24.80 13.20 15.41
N GLU A 347 24.15 12.88 14.30
CA GLU A 347 24.71 12.00 13.25
C GLU A 347 25.60 12.77 12.25
N HIS A 348 25.52 14.11 12.21
CA HIS A 348 26.32 14.99 11.35
C HIS A 348 27.20 15.97 12.16
N PRO A 349 28.25 15.49 12.86
CA PRO A 349 29.10 16.33 13.70
C PRO A 349 29.93 17.36 12.90
N SER A 350 30.15 17.13 11.60
CA SER A 350 30.92 18.00 10.70
C SER A 350 30.24 19.32 10.33
N LEU A 351 28.99 19.55 10.77
CA LEU A 351 28.26 20.79 10.50
C LEU A 351 28.97 22.01 11.10
N THR A 352 29.10 23.06 10.29
CA THR A 352 29.63 24.36 10.70
C THR A 352 28.67 25.09 11.66
N LYS A 353 29.19 26.07 12.41
CA LYS A 353 28.36 26.90 13.31
C LYS A 353 27.20 27.60 12.58
N VAL A 354 27.41 28.01 11.33
CA VAL A 354 26.39 28.67 10.50
C VAL A 354 25.29 27.68 10.11
N GLU A 355 25.66 26.46 9.71
CA GLU A 355 24.70 25.41 9.37
C GLU A 355 23.88 24.96 10.58
N ARG A 356 24.52 24.80 11.75
CA ARG A 356 23.83 24.52 13.02
C ARG A 356 22.82 25.62 13.36
N LYS A 357 23.20 26.89 13.17
CA LYS A 357 22.27 28.01 13.34
C LYS A 357 21.10 27.95 12.34
N LYS A 358 21.38 27.59 11.08
CA LYS A 358 20.36 27.49 10.02
C LYS A 358 19.34 26.40 10.32
N ILE A 359 19.79 25.20 10.68
CA ILE A 359 18.90 24.07 10.96
C ILE A 359 18.11 24.27 12.27
N CYS A 360 18.73 24.81 13.33
CA CYS A 360 18.04 25.13 14.57
C CYS A 360 17.04 26.29 14.42
N GLY A 361 17.21 27.15 13.40
CA GLY A 361 16.27 28.22 13.07
C GLY A 361 14.94 27.73 12.48
N LEU A 362 14.83 26.45 12.12
CA LEU A 362 13.58 25.86 11.60
C LEU A 362 12.52 25.65 12.69
N MET A 363 12.94 25.50 13.95
CA MET A 363 12.01 25.30 15.06
C MET A 363 11.64 26.62 15.73
N ASP A 364 10.34 26.77 16.04
CA ASP A 364 9.85 27.81 16.94
C ASP A 364 9.86 27.27 18.36
N VAL A 365 10.78 27.78 19.18
CA VAL A 365 10.96 27.40 20.58
C VAL A 365 9.70 27.66 21.43
N LYS A 366 8.80 28.57 21.01
CA LYS A 366 7.54 28.84 21.71
C LYS A 366 6.56 27.68 21.61
N LYS A 367 6.69 26.87 20.56
CA LYS A 367 5.83 25.72 20.26
C LYS A 367 6.37 24.39 20.81
N LEU A 368 7.42 24.44 21.64
CA LEU A 368 7.92 23.27 22.34
C LEU A 368 7.08 22.97 23.59
N THR A 369 6.92 21.69 23.87
CA THR A 369 6.39 21.26 25.17
C THR A 369 7.41 21.49 26.29
N MET A 370 6.98 21.35 27.54
CA MET A 370 7.87 21.48 28.70
C MET A 370 9.02 20.47 28.62
N ASP A 371 8.69 19.21 28.33
CA ASP A 371 9.67 18.12 28.26
C ASP A 371 10.69 18.35 27.14
N ALA A 372 10.24 18.77 25.96
CA ALA A 372 11.12 19.11 24.86
C ALA A 372 12.01 20.32 25.18
N SER A 373 11.46 21.32 25.89
CA SER A 373 12.20 22.51 26.32
C SER A 373 13.29 22.16 27.34
N MET A 374 12.97 21.33 28.34
CA MET A 374 13.96 20.84 29.31
C MET A 374 15.08 20.06 28.63
N HIS A 375 14.75 19.17 27.69
CA HIS A 375 15.77 18.46 26.91
C HIS A 375 16.60 19.42 26.05
N ALA A 376 16.00 20.42 25.42
CA ALA A 376 16.70 21.44 24.62
C ALA A 376 17.61 22.34 25.46
N ALA A 377 17.21 22.68 26.69
CA ALA A 377 18.02 23.48 27.61
C ALA A 377 19.33 22.77 28.00
N GLN A 378 19.31 21.44 28.07
CA GLN A 378 20.47 20.60 28.42
C GLN A 378 21.28 20.13 27.20
N ASN A 379 20.85 20.47 25.98
CA ASN A 379 21.45 19.95 24.77
C ASN A 379 22.66 20.78 24.31
N GLU A 380 23.86 20.26 24.57
CA GLU A 380 25.13 20.90 24.21
C GLU A 380 25.37 21.05 22.69
N ARG A 381 24.62 20.32 21.86
CA ARG A 381 24.74 20.42 20.39
C ARG A 381 24.07 21.67 19.83
N LEU A 382 23.15 22.28 20.58
CA LEU A 382 22.42 23.46 20.13
C LEU A 382 23.26 24.73 20.24
N PRO A 383 23.09 25.71 19.33
CA PRO A 383 23.68 27.02 19.49
C PRO A 383 23.23 27.68 20.80
N LEU A 384 24.14 28.34 21.52
CA LEU A 384 23.84 29.04 22.78
C LEU A 384 22.64 29.99 22.67
N ARG A 385 22.51 30.70 21.55
CA ARG A 385 21.36 31.59 21.30
C ARG A 385 20.02 30.85 21.35
N THR A 386 19.96 29.64 20.82
CA THR A 386 18.77 28.79 20.83
C THR A 386 18.45 28.33 22.25
N VAL A 387 19.47 27.89 23.00
CA VAL A 387 19.32 27.46 24.42
C VAL A 387 18.77 28.59 25.29
N VAL A 388 19.33 29.81 25.14
CA VAL A 388 18.86 31.00 25.87
C VAL A 388 17.40 31.32 25.52
N GLN A 389 17.01 31.19 24.26
CA GLN A 389 15.61 31.40 23.85
C GLN A 389 14.66 30.37 24.48
N VAL A 390 15.07 29.10 24.55
CA VAL A 390 14.28 28.04 25.21
C VAL A 390 14.07 28.38 26.69
N LEU A 391 15.14 28.69 27.43
CA LEU A 391 15.06 29.07 28.85
C LEU A 391 14.19 30.30 29.09
N PHE A 392 14.27 31.30 28.19
CA PHE A 392 13.44 32.50 28.28
C PHE A 392 11.94 32.16 28.19
N PHE A 393 11.52 31.35 27.21
CA PHE A 393 10.11 30.99 27.07
C PHE A 393 9.60 30.03 28.16
N GLU A 394 10.49 29.21 28.72
CA GLU A 394 10.19 28.42 29.91
C GLU A 394 9.90 29.32 31.13
N GLN A 395 10.72 30.35 31.35
CA GLN A 395 10.51 31.33 32.42
C GLN A 395 9.19 32.10 32.25
N VAL A 396 8.86 32.50 31.01
CA VAL A 396 7.60 33.20 30.69
C VAL A 396 6.38 32.29 30.93
N ARG A 397 6.45 30.99 30.59
CA ARG A 397 5.36 30.04 30.85
C ARG A 397 5.16 29.79 32.35
N THR A 398 6.26 29.69 33.10
CA THR A 398 6.22 29.46 34.54
C THR A 398 5.65 30.68 35.27
N SER A 399 6.02 31.90 34.86
CA SER A 399 5.46 33.13 35.43
C SER A 399 4.01 33.40 35.02
N ALA A 400 3.58 32.99 33.82
CA ALA A 400 2.18 33.10 33.40
C ALA A 400 1.26 32.05 34.07
N GLY A 401 1.78 30.88 34.45
CA GLY A 401 1.07 29.86 35.22
C GLY A 401 0.87 30.20 36.70
N VAL A 402 1.66 31.16 37.21
CA VAL A 402 1.57 31.68 38.59
C VAL A 402 0.84 33.04 38.56
N ARG A 403 -0.47 33.02 38.26
CA ARG A 403 -1.35 34.11 38.71
C ARG A 403 -2.01 33.67 40.00
N PRO A 404 -1.69 34.28 41.16
CA PRO A 404 -2.42 33.99 42.38
C PRO A 404 -3.87 34.42 42.19
N ILE A 405 -4.80 33.50 42.45
CA ILE A 405 -6.18 33.84 42.73
C ILE A 405 -6.14 34.61 44.04
N ASN A 406 -6.15 35.95 43.97
CA ASN A 406 -6.51 36.75 45.13
C ASN A 406 -7.50 37.82 44.69
N ASN A 407 -8.74 37.61 45.16
CA ASN A 407 -9.84 38.54 45.08
C ASN A 407 -9.62 39.70 46.07
N ASN A 408 -10.19 40.85 45.70
CA ASN A 408 -10.43 42.10 46.47
C ASN A 408 -9.22 43.05 46.53
N SER A 409 -9.33 44.37 46.32
CA SER A 409 -10.44 45.32 46.09
C SER A 409 -9.90 46.64 45.50
N CYS A 410 -10.80 47.43 44.88
CA CYS A 410 -10.69 48.79 44.32
C CYS A 410 -9.62 49.76 44.88
N ASP A 411 -9.00 50.59 44.02
CA ASP A 411 -9.45 51.98 43.82
C ASP A 411 -8.78 52.76 42.65
N THR A 412 -9.61 53.15 41.67
CA THR A 412 -9.85 54.48 41.09
C THR A 412 -8.71 55.54 40.98
N SER A 413 -8.21 55.80 39.76
CA SER A 413 -8.39 57.09 39.00
C SER A 413 -7.34 57.39 37.91
N ARG A 414 -7.81 57.29 36.65
CA ARG A 414 -7.67 58.18 35.46
C ARG A 414 -6.43 59.10 35.31
N SER A 415 -5.81 59.05 34.13
CA SER A 415 -5.80 60.19 33.16
C SER A 415 -5.37 59.74 31.75
N THR A 416 -5.92 60.45 30.77
CA THR A 416 -6.20 60.09 29.37
C THR A 416 -5.24 60.72 28.34
N THR A 417 -5.38 60.23 27.09
CA THR A 417 -5.05 60.82 25.76
C THR A 417 -3.67 60.48 25.17
N ASN A 418 -3.48 60.14 23.88
CA ASN A 418 -4.30 59.83 22.69
C ASN A 418 -3.34 59.19 21.66
N THR A 419 -3.75 58.19 20.86
CA THR A 419 -3.73 58.19 19.37
C THR A 419 -3.85 56.79 18.73
N THR A 420 -4.79 56.73 17.78
CA THR A 420 -4.95 55.85 16.60
C THR A 420 -5.29 54.37 16.80
N ASP A 421 -6.59 54.12 16.59
CA ASP A 421 -7.25 52.85 16.32
C ASP A 421 -6.72 52.17 15.05
N GLU A 422 -6.49 50.85 15.11
CA GLU A 422 -6.67 49.83 14.07
C GLU A 422 -6.18 48.46 14.60
N GLU A 423 -6.82 47.90 15.64
CA GLU A 423 -6.73 46.45 15.93
C GLU A 423 -7.83 46.00 16.88
N CYS A 424 -9.04 45.77 16.36
CA CYS A 424 -10.11 45.10 17.09
C CYS A 424 -10.83 44.11 16.15
N GLU A 425 -10.20 42.96 15.91
CA GLU A 425 -10.84 41.76 15.32
C GLU A 425 -9.99 40.47 15.49
N LYS A 426 -8.71 40.56 15.91
CA LYS A 426 -7.83 39.38 16.08
C LYS A 426 -7.93 38.64 17.41
N THR A 427 -8.68 39.16 18.39
CA THR A 427 -8.68 38.64 19.77
C THR A 427 -9.63 37.46 19.99
N GLU A 428 -10.70 37.31 19.20
CA GLU A 428 -11.67 36.22 19.40
C GLU A 428 -11.22 34.88 18.78
N ALA A 429 -10.52 34.91 17.63
CA ALA A 429 -9.97 33.70 17.00
C ALA A 429 -8.84 33.06 17.83
N ALA A 430 -8.04 33.89 18.51
CA ALA A 430 -6.94 33.43 19.35
C ALA A 430 -7.41 32.74 20.63
N GLU A 431 -8.52 33.19 21.23
CA GLU A 431 -9.10 32.57 22.42
C GLU A 431 -9.78 31.23 22.12
N ASN A 432 -10.50 31.13 21.00
CA ASN A 432 -11.13 29.87 20.57
C ASN A 432 -10.09 28.77 20.26
N SER A 433 -8.91 29.12 19.75
CA SER A 433 -7.82 28.15 19.51
C SER A 433 -7.20 27.61 20.81
N ARG A 434 -7.18 28.42 21.87
CA ARG A 434 -6.59 28.07 23.18
C ARG A 434 -7.53 27.21 24.00
N THR A 435 -8.83 27.44 23.91
CA THR A 435 -9.85 26.63 24.58
C THR A 435 -9.94 25.21 23.99
N LEU A 436 -9.82 25.09 22.66
CA LEU A 436 -9.84 23.81 21.95
C LEU A 436 -8.57 22.96 22.23
N ASN A 437 -7.39 23.59 22.26
CA ASN A 437 -6.13 22.94 22.67
C ASN A 437 -6.17 22.41 24.13
N ARG A 438 -6.88 23.12 25.02
CA ARG A 438 -7.02 22.75 26.43
C ARG A 438 -7.97 21.56 26.63
N GLN A 439 -8.96 21.36 25.76
CA GLN A 439 -9.86 20.20 25.79
C GLN A 439 -9.18 18.92 25.27
N MET A 440 -8.31 19.02 24.27
CA MET A 440 -7.63 17.85 23.69
C MET A 440 -6.54 17.23 24.58
N CYS A 441 -5.91 18.00 25.47
CA CYS A 441 -4.90 17.49 26.39
C CYS A 441 -5.45 16.59 27.51
N LYS A 442 -6.78 16.55 27.71
CA LYS A 442 -7.43 15.78 28.79
C LYS A 442 -7.84 14.36 28.39
N MET A 443 -7.62 13.93 27.15
CA MET A 443 -7.98 12.59 26.68
C MET A 443 -6.73 11.85 26.18
N ARG A 444 -5.88 11.42 27.12
CA ARG A 444 -4.80 10.47 26.84
C ARG A 444 -5.02 9.19 27.66
N ILE A 445 -5.21 8.11 26.92
CA ILE A 445 -5.37 6.72 27.36
C ILE A 445 -4.01 6.24 27.93
N LYS A 446 -4.08 5.48 29.02
CA LYS A 446 -2.96 4.80 29.67
C LYS A 446 -2.41 3.70 28.75
N ASP A 447 -1.11 3.74 28.46
CA ASP A 447 -0.34 2.57 28.04
C ASP A 447 0.39 2.01 29.27
N GLU A 448 0.12 0.74 29.60
CA GLU A 448 0.82 -0.04 30.62
C GLU A 448 1.69 -1.10 29.92
N GLU A 449 2.97 -1.12 30.30
CA GLU A 449 3.98 -2.09 29.93
C GLU A 449 3.67 -3.46 30.54
N PHE A 450 3.85 -4.56 29.79
CA PHE A 450 4.19 -5.84 30.42
C PHE A 450 5.27 -6.64 29.67
N ARG A 451 6.24 -7.06 30.49
CA ARG A 451 7.44 -7.85 30.23
C ARG A 451 7.16 -9.25 29.67
N ASN A 452 8.02 -9.65 28.74
CA ASN A 452 8.28 -11.04 28.34
C ASN A 452 8.82 -11.90 29.49
N ASN A 453 8.35 -13.15 29.57
CA ASN A 453 9.13 -14.34 29.93
C ASN A 453 8.29 -15.63 29.73
N GLY A 454 8.75 -16.57 28.90
CA GLY A 454 8.13 -17.90 28.77
C GLY A 454 8.83 -18.80 27.75
N LYS A 455 9.14 -20.04 28.14
CA LYS A 455 10.17 -20.93 27.59
C LYS A 455 9.71 -21.82 26.42
N LEU A 456 10.71 -22.29 25.67
CA LEU A 456 10.69 -23.36 24.66
C LEU A 456 10.01 -24.66 25.10
N ALA A 457 9.27 -25.30 24.19
CA ALA A 457 9.14 -26.76 24.14
C ALA A 457 8.98 -27.26 22.68
N LYS A 458 9.92 -28.11 22.27
CA LYS A 458 9.88 -28.92 21.04
C LYS A 458 8.83 -30.01 21.17
N LYS A 459 8.07 -30.28 20.10
CA LYS A 459 7.61 -31.64 19.79
C LYS A 459 7.37 -31.81 18.30
N GLY A 460 8.09 -32.75 17.71
CA GLY A 460 7.82 -33.24 16.36
C GLY A 460 6.73 -34.29 16.38
N SER A 461 6.02 -34.43 15.26
CA SER A 461 5.39 -35.70 14.89
C SER A 461 5.20 -35.75 13.37
N LYS A 462 5.64 -36.87 12.80
CA LYS A 462 5.42 -37.29 11.42
C LYS A 462 4.01 -37.90 11.34
N ASN A 463 3.27 -37.66 10.27
CA ASN A 463 2.61 -38.78 9.58
C ASN A 463 2.13 -38.45 8.16
N SER A 464 2.22 -39.50 7.36
CA SER A 464 1.88 -39.70 5.96
C SER A 464 0.37 -39.85 5.70
N ARG A 465 -0.14 -39.34 4.57
CA ARG A 465 -0.77 -40.12 3.48
C ARG A 465 -1.40 -39.20 2.40
N SER A 466 -1.54 -39.80 1.23
CA SER A 466 -1.70 -39.29 -0.13
C SER A 466 -3.14 -39.05 -0.61
N GLY A 467 -3.28 -38.22 -1.65
CA GLY A 467 -4.47 -37.99 -2.50
C GLY A 467 -5.08 -36.61 -2.21
N MET A 468 -5.35 -35.69 -3.14
CA MET A 468 -5.64 -35.71 -4.58
C MET A 468 -5.20 -34.33 -5.12
N GLN A 469 -4.65 -34.25 -6.35
CA GLN A 469 -4.16 -33.00 -6.94
C GLN A 469 -5.32 -32.08 -7.34
N LEU A 470 -5.73 -31.20 -6.42
CA LEU A 470 -6.21 -29.87 -6.78
C LEU A 470 -4.99 -29.05 -7.21
N LEU A 471 -5.13 -28.26 -8.28
CA LEU A 471 -4.13 -27.27 -8.68
C LEU A 471 -3.66 -26.55 -7.41
N PRO A 472 -2.33 -26.41 -7.18
CA PRO A 472 -1.85 -25.83 -5.94
C PRO A 472 -2.40 -24.42 -5.85
N SER A 473 -3.37 -24.23 -4.96
CA SER A 473 -3.72 -22.92 -4.45
C SER A 473 -2.39 -22.29 -4.08
N ARG A 474 -1.99 -21.24 -4.80
CA ARG A 474 -0.86 -20.40 -4.40
C ARG A 474 -1.29 -19.66 -3.15
N SER A 475 -1.49 -20.39 -2.05
CA SER A 475 -1.58 -19.81 -0.73
C SER A 475 -0.15 -19.47 -0.34
N ARG A 476 0.29 -18.24 -0.63
CA ARG A 476 1.55 -17.76 -0.07
C ARG A 476 1.37 -16.38 0.54
N ARG A 477 1.97 -16.31 1.71
CA ARG A 477 1.68 -15.40 2.80
C ARG A 477 2.58 -14.17 2.66
N ILE A 478 1.90 -13.03 2.59
CA ILE A 478 2.24 -11.73 3.16
C ILE A 478 3.24 -10.89 2.34
N PHE A 479 2.63 -10.02 1.52
CA PHE A 479 3.18 -8.82 0.85
C PHE A 479 4.02 -7.92 1.78
N ASP A 480 3.88 -8.03 3.11
CA ASP A 480 4.62 -7.24 4.09
C ASP A 480 6.09 -7.68 4.26
N LYS A 481 6.46 -8.87 3.75
CA LYS A 481 7.84 -9.37 3.85
C LYS A 481 8.82 -8.70 2.89
N LEU A 482 8.31 -8.07 1.84
CA LEU A 482 9.12 -7.38 0.84
C LEU A 482 9.94 -6.21 1.42
N TRP A 483 9.56 -5.70 2.61
CA TRP A 483 10.15 -4.48 3.18
C TRP A 483 10.49 -4.57 4.67
N ALA A 484 10.64 -5.78 5.22
CA ALA A 484 11.14 -5.97 6.58
C ALA A 484 12.66 -5.75 6.64
N VAL A 485 13.09 -4.49 6.64
CA VAL A 485 14.49 -4.10 6.90
C VAL A 485 14.57 -3.60 8.34
N GLY A 486 15.40 -4.28 9.15
CA GLY A 486 15.71 -3.82 10.51
C GLY A 486 16.07 -4.90 11.53
N LYS A 487 17.02 -5.80 11.23
CA LYS A 487 17.87 -6.35 12.29
C LYS A 487 19.29 -6.50 11.77
N GLY A 488 20.17 -5.71 12.38
CA GLY A 488 21.56 -5.53 11.97
C GLY A 488 22.36 -6.81 11.95
N HIS A 489 23.36 -6.77 11.08
CA HIS A 489 24.50 -7.65 10.96
C HIS A 489 25.13 -7.91 12.33
N GLY A 490 25.25 -9.18 12.71
CA GLY A 490 26.10 -9.63 13.81
C GLY A 490 27.08 -10.63 13.26
N ASP A 491 28.30 -10.15 13.01
CA ASP A 491 29.46 -10.97 12.72
C ASP A 491 29.60 -12.11 13.74
N ASN A 492 29.82 -13.34 13.24
CA ASN A 492 30.51 -14.36 14.02
C ASN A 492 31.35 -15.21 13.06
N LYS A 493 32.60 -14.77 12.88
CA LYS A 493 33.72 -15.65 12.56
C LYS A 493 34.01 -16.52 13.79
N SER A 494 34.10 -17.82 13.61
CA SER A 494 35.01 -18.70 14.36
C SER A 494 35.27 -19.96 13.53
N SER A 495 36.53 -20.15 13.19
CA SER A 495 37.18 -21.40 12.81
C SER A 495 37.26 -22.32 14.06
N ASP A 496 37.66 -23.59 14.12
CA ASP A 496 38.36 -24.57 13.29
C ASP A 496 37.92 -25.95 13.84
N THR A 497 38.02 -27.02 13.05
CA THR A 497 38.69 -28.27 13.50
C THR A 497 38.91 -29.18 12.29
N SER A 498 40.19 -29.37 12.00
CA SER A 498 40.74 -30.28 11.01
C SER A 498 40.56 -31.75 11.42
N GLY A 499 40.42 -32.63 10.42
CA GLY A 499 40.52 -34.07 10.57
C GLY A 499 40.73 -34.74 9.21
N SER A 500 41.98 -34.97 8.87
CA SER A 500 42.49 -35.45 7.59
C SER A 500 42.21 -36.93 7.29
N SER A 501 42.26 -37.23 5.98
CA SER A 501 42.84 -38.44 5.34
C SER A 501 42.16 -39.80 5.53
N GLN A 502 41.76 -40.45 4.43
CA GLN A 502 42.54 -41.52 3.77
C GLN A 502 41.72 -42.18 2.64
N SER A 503 42.34 -42.29 1.46
CA SER A 503 42.03 -43.30 0.43
C SER A 503 43.10 -44.40 0.52
N PRO A 504 42.79 -45.68 0.20
CA PRO A 504 43.27 -46.28 -1.07
C PRO A 504 42.28 -47.31 -1.69
N THR A 505 42.06 -47.36 -3.00
CA THR A 505 42.76 -48.12 -4.08
C THR A 505 42.28 -49.58 -4.31
N SER A 506 41.75 -49.86 -5.52
CA SER A 506 41.94 -51.09 -6.34
C SER A 506 41.31 -50.89 -7.74
N MET A 507 42.06 -50.46 -8.78
CA MET A 507 42.65 -51.24 -9.90
C MET A 507 41.71 -52.28 -10.58
N VAL A 508 41.12 -52.03 -11.79
CA VAL A 508 41.61 -52.12 -13.23
C VAL A 508 41.47 -53.57 -13.80
N PRO A 509 41.38 -53.91 -15.14
CA PRO A 509 41.19 -53.18 -16.44
C PRO A 509 40.16 -53.78 -17.45
N GLY A 510 39.91 -53.02 -18.54
CA GLY A 510 40.03 -53.52 -19.93
C GLY A 510 38.77 -53.42 -20.80
N ASP A 511 38.77 -53.02 -22.08
CA ASP A 511 39.80 -52.45 -22.96
C ASP A 511 39.12 -51.94 -24.26
N THR A 512 39.49 -50.72 -24.65
CA THR A 512 39.81 -50.23 -26.01
C THR A 512 38.83 -50.21 -27.22
N LYS A 513 39.10 -49.17 -28.04
CA LYS A 513 38.78 -48.86 -29.46
C LYS A 513 37.45 -48.13 -29.69
N SER A 514 37.38 -46.81 -29.91
CA SER A 514 38.11 -45.83 -30.75
C SER A 514 37.87 -45.94 -32.26
N SER A 515 37.76 -44.74 -32.87
CA SER A 515 37.68 -44.40 -34.32
C SER A 515 36.27 -44.43 -34.91
N GLY A 516 35.78 -43.43 -35.66
CA GLY A 516 36.41 -42.22 -36.17
C GLY A 516 35.41 -41.40 -36.99
N SER A 517 35.67 -40.10 -36.99
CA SER A 517 35.11 -39.04 -37.85
C SER A 517 34.98 -39.42 -39.33
N SER A 518 33.91 -38.95 -39.99
CA SER A 518 34.02 -38.36 -41.33
C SER A 518 32.80 -37.50 -41.69
N SER A 519 33.13 -36.33 -42.24
CA SER A 519 32.26 -35.25 -42.69
C SER A 519 31.94 -35.32 -44.20
N ARG A 520 30.87 -34.62 -44.60
CA ARG A 520 30.54 -34.06 -45.93
C ARG A 520 29.91 -35.02 -46.96
N HIS A 521 28.72 -34.70 -47.47
CA HIS A 521 28.53 -33.96 -48.73
C HIS A 521 27.04 -33.71 -49.03
N ARG A 522 26.78 -32.92 -50.07
CA ARG A 522 25.65 -32.04 -50.36
C ARG A 522 24.92 -32.53 -51.62
N ARG A 523 23.63 -32.15 -51.75
CA ARG A 523 22.75 -32.14 -52.95
C ARG A 523 22.18 -33.53 -53.37
N HIS A 524 20.99 -33.70 -53.96
CA HIS A 524 20.09 -32.86 -54.78
C HIS A 524 18.61 -33.27 -54.61
N SER A 525 17.71 -32.36 -54.97
CA SER A 525 16.27 -32.52 -55.22
C SER A 525 15.93 -33.59 -56.28
N ILE A 526 14.69 -34.08 -56.30
CA ILE A 526 13.75 -34.14 -57.45
C ILE A 526 12.39 -34.70 -56.97
N SER A 527 11.34 -34.04 -57.44
CA SER A 527 9.91 -34.42 -57.55
C SER A 527 9.06 -34.58 -56.30
#